data_AF-A0A357V1T5-F1
#
_entry.id   AF-A0A357V1T5-F1
#
_cell.length_a   1.000
_cell.length_b   1.000
_cell.length_c   1.000
_cell.angle_alpha   90.00
_cell.angle_beta   90.00
_cell.angle_gamma   90.00
#
_symmetry.space_group_name_H-M   'P 1'
#
loop_
_entity.id
_entity.type
_entity.pdbx_description
1 polymer ?
#
loop_
_entity_poly.entity_id
_entity_poly.type
_entity_poly.pdbx_seq_one_letter_code
_entity_poly.pdbx_strand_id
1 'polypeptide(L)' 'MQAPDAVPDVAAVAPLPGSRKVYVEGSRPDIRVPFREIT' A
#
# COMPACT_ATOMS: atom_id res chain seq x y z
N MET A 1 11.72 -6.96 30.02
CA MET A 1 12.49 -5.95 29.28
C MET A 1 11.75 -5.70 27.97
N GLN A 2 11.03 -4.57 27.86
CA GLN A 2 10.28 -4.22 26.65
C GLN A 2 11.28 -3.76 25.57
N ALA A 3 11.19 -4.31 24.36
CA ALA A 3 11.98 -3.80 23.23
C ALA A 3 11.51 -2.36 22.91
N PRO A 4 12.41 -1.41 22.62
CA PRO A 4 12.00 -0.08 22.21
C PRO A 4 11.19 -0.18 20.91
N ASP A 5 10.06 0.51 20.83
CA ASP A 5 9.25 0.59 19.62
C ASP A 5 10.14 1.12 18.49
N ALA A 6 10.49 0.25 17.54
CA ALA A 6 11.29 0.62 16.39
C ALA A 6 10.44 1.52 15.49
N VAL A 7 10.81 2.80 15.42
CA VAL A 7 10.12 3.76 14.55
C VAL A 7 10.36 3.32 13.10
N PRO A 8 9.29 3.10 12.30
CA PRO A 8 9.45 2.71 10.91
C PRO A 8 10.13 3.84 10.13
N ASP A 9 11.06 3.47 9.27
CA ASP A 9 11.73 4.42 8.37
C ASP A 9 10.72 5.12 7.46
N VAL A 10 10.71 6.45 7.49
CA VAL A 10 9.70 7.26 6.80
C VAL A 10 9.80 7.10 5.28
N ALA A 11 11.00 6.87 4.75
CA ALA A 11 11.20 6.62 3.32
C ALA A 11 10.67 5.24 2.89
N ALA A 12 10.75 4.23 3.76
CA ALA A 12 10.19 2.90 3.48
C ALA A 12 8.65 2.86 3.42
N VAL A 13 7.95 3.79 4.08
CA VAL A 13 6.48 3.89 4.05
C VAL A 13 5.94 4.95 3.07
N ALA A 14 6.84 5.73 2.46
CA ALA A 14 6.46 6.75 1.50
C ALA A 14 5.80 6.11 0.25
N PRO A 15 4.80 6.78 -0.35
CA PRO A 15 4.24 6.34 -1.63
C PRO A 15 5.33 6.28 -2.70
N LEU A 16 5.36 5.18 -3.45
CA LEU A 16 6.25 5.01 -4.59
C LEU A 16 5.99 6.10 -5.65
N PRO A 17 7.01 6.90 -6.04
CA PRO A 17 6.85 7.97 -7.04
C PRO A 17 6.29 7.45 -8.36
N GLY A 18 5.46 8.25 -9.03
CA GLY A 18 4.85 7.87 -10.31
C GLY A 18 3.87 6.69 -10.22
N SER A 19 3.46 6.29 -9.01
CA SER A 19 2.48 5.22 -8.85
C SER A 19 1.43 5.52 -7.79
N ARG A 20 0.26 4.90 -7.94
CA ARG A 20 -0.81 4.95 -6.94
C ARG A 20 -1.45 3.59 -6.72
N LYS A 21 -1.92 3.37 -5.49
CA LYS A 21 -2.72 2.19 -5.15
C LYS A 21 -4.12 2.40 -5.68
N VAL A 22 -4.57 1.53 -6.56
CA VAL A 22 -5.93 1.52 -7.09
C VAL A 22 -6.62 0.22 -6.69
N TYR A 23 -7.94 0.25 -6.62
CA TYR A 23 -8.75 -0.93 -6.34
C TYR A 23 -9.64 -1.19 -7.54
N VAL A 24 -9.60 -2.42 -8.05
CA VAL A 24 -10.39 -2.83 -9.21
C VAL A 24 -11.38 -3.90 -8.78
N GLU A 25 -12.63 -3.73 -9.18
CA GLU A 25 -13.70 -4.72 -9.00
C GLU A 25 -13.57 -5.82 -10.07
N GLY A 26 -13.71 -7.07 -9.64
CA GLY A 26 -13.64 -8.24 -10.53
C GLY A 26 -15.02 -8.80 -10.85
N SER A 27 -15.06 -10.10 -11.17
CA SER A 27 -16.33 -10.83 -11.37
C SER A 27 -17.18 -10.94 -10.10
N ARG A 28 -16.56 -10.76 -8.94
CA ARG A 28 -17.22 -10.73 -7.64
C ARG A 28 -17.30 -9.27 -7.16
N PRO A 29 -18.51 -8.67 -7.11
CA PRO A 29 -18.67 -7.24 -6.82
C PRO A 29 -18.34 -6.88 -5.37
N ASP A 30 -18.32 -7.86 -4.47
CA ASP A 30 -17.93 -7.73 -3.08
C ASP A 30 -16.40 -7.63 -2.88
N ILE A 31 -15.61 -7.96 -3.91
CA ILE A 31 -14.15 -8.04 -3.80
C ILE A 31 -13.49 -6.91 -4.59
N ARG A 32 -12.62 -6.17 -3.89
CA ARG A 32 -11.77 -5.14 -4.48
C ARG A 32 -10.30 -5.55 -4.40
N VAL A 33 -9.72 -5.85 -5.56
CA VAL A 33 -8.32 -6.29 -5.65
C VAL A 33 -7.40 -5.07 -5.74
N PRO A 34 -6.36 -4.98 -4.90
CA PRO A 34 -5.41 -3.89 -4.96
C PRO A 34 -4.45 -4.07 -6.15
N PHE A 35 -4.29 -3.02 -6.95
CA PHE A 35 -3.31 -2.91 -8.02
C PHE A 35 -2.43 -1.67 -7.83
N ARG A 36 -1.36 -1.60 -8.63
CA ARG A 36 -0.50 -0.42 -8.76
C ARG A 36 -0.65 0.13 -10.18
N GLU A 37 -1.17 1.35 -10.29
CA GLU A 37 -1.20 2.09 -11.54
C GLU A 37 0.07 2.97 -11.63
N ILE A 38 0.68 3.03 -12.80
CA ILE A 38 1.88 3.84 -13.11
C ILE A 38 1.46 5.01 -14.01
N THR A 39 1.90 6.23 -13.69
CA THR A 39 1.58 7.47 -14.45
C THR A 39 2.83 8.08 -15.05
#